data_AF-A0A6B2M9T3-F1
#
_entry.id   AF-A0A6B2M9T3-F1
#
_cell.length_a   1.000
_cell.length_b   1.000
_cell.length_c   1.000
_cell.angle_alpha   90.00
_cell.angle_beta   90.00
_cell.angle_gamma   90.00
#
_symmetry.space_group_name_H-M   'P 1'
#
loop_
_entity.id
_entity.type
_entity.pdbx_description
1 polymer ?
#
loop_
_entity_poly.entity_id
_entity_poly.type
_entity_poly.pdbx_seq_one_letter_code
_entity_poly.pdbx_strand_id
1 'polypeptide(L)' 'RWLDEQIRFDGEWEKKVVERILHNLSILFERTFATAQELNRYRREVTARANGAADGP' A
#
# COMPACT_ATOMS: atom_id res chain seq x y z
N ARG A 1 -22.28 -22.56 -7.97
CA ARG A 1 -22.12 -21.14 -8.32
C ARG A 1 -22.39 -20.33 -7.05
N TRP A 2 -21.42 -20.25 -6.13
CA TRP A 2 -21.63 -19.76 -4.76
C TRP A 2 -20.77 -18.52 -4.44
N LEU A 3 -19.64 -18.34 -5.12
CA LEU A 3 -18.76 -17.19 -4.87
C LEU A 3 -19.11 -15.94 -5.71
N ASP A 4 -19.67 -16.10 -6.91
CA ASP A 4 -19.93 -14.97 -7.82
C ASP A 4 -21.02 -14.00 -7.32
N GLU A 5 -21.97 -14.48 -6.52
CA GLU A 5 -23.09 -13.67 -6.01
C GLU A 5 -22.85 -13.12 -4.59
N GLN A 6 -21.97 -13.75 -3.81
CA GLN A 6 -21.73 -13.38 -2.41
C GLN A 6 -20.59 -12.37 -2.22
N ILE A 7 -19.63 -12.33 -3.14
CA ILE A 7 -18.56 -11.32 -3.13
C ILE A 7 -18.65 -10.53 -4.42
N ARG A 8 -19.58 -9.56 -4.45
CA ARG A 8 -19.54 -8.50 -5.44
C ARG A 8 -18.32 -7.63 -5.14
N PHE A 9 -17.22 -7.87 -5.86
CA PHE A 9 -16.09 -6.94 -5.92
C PHE A 9 -16.49 -5.70 -6.73
N ASP A 10 -17.41 -4.92 -6.17
CA ASP A 10 -17.72 -3.59 -6.64
C ASP A 10 -16.70 -2.58 -6.10
N GLY A 11 -16.78 -1.34 -6.58
CA GLY A 11 -15.84 -0.28 -6.20
C GLY A 11 -15.89 0.07 -4.70
N GLU A 12 -16.98 -0.24 -3.99
CA GLU A 12 -17.05 -0.03 -2.54
C GLU A 12 -16.20 -1.07 -1.80
N TRP A 13 -16.31 -2.34 -2.21
CA TRP A 13 -15.46 -3.40 -1.67
C TRP A 13 -13.98 -3.19 -1.99
N GLU A 14 -13.66 -2.75 -3.20
CA GLU A 14 -12.29 -2.40 -3.56
C GLU A 14 -11.73 -1.31 -2.65
N LYS A 15 -12.51 -0.25 -2.39
CA LYS A 15 -12.11 0.83 -1.48
C LYS A 15 -11.83 0.31 -0.06
N LYS A 16 -12.69 -0.55 0.50
CA LYS A 16 -12.49 -1.15 1.83
C LYS A 16 -11.22 -1.99 1.90
N VAL A 17 -10.95 -2.78 0.84
CA VAL A 17 -9.72 -3.59 0.75
C VAL A 17 -8.49 -2.69 0.70
N VAL A 18 -8.50 -1.65 -0.13
CA VAL A 18 -7.39 -0.68 -0.22
C VAL A 18 -7.15 0.01 1.12
N GLU A 19 -8.21 0.50 1.78
CA GLU A 19 -8.12 1.14 3.10
C GLU A 19 -7.49 0.22 4.14
N ARG A 20 -7.91 -1.06 4.19
CA ARG A 20 -7.36 -2.04 5.13
C ARG A 20 -5.88 -2.33 4.85
N ILE A 21 -5.50 -2.47 3.58
CA ILE A 21 -4.10 -2.68 3.19
C ILE A 21 -3.25 -1.48 3.63
N LEU A 22 -3.66 -0.26 3.28
CA LEU A 22 -2.92 0.95 3.63
C LEU A 22 -2.77 1.12 5.14
N HIS A 23 -3.84 0.88 5.90
CA HIS A 23 -3.81 0.93 7.36
C HIS A 23 -2.80 -0.08 7.96
N ASN A 24 -2.82 -1.33 7.51
CA ASN A 24 -1.89 -2.36 7.99
C ASN A 24 -0.43 -1.99 7.67
N LEU A 25 -0.18 -1.50 6.45
CA LEU A 25 1.15 -1.02 6.06
C LEU A 25 1.58 0.18 6.90
N SER A 26 0.65 1.06 7.27
CA SER A 26 0.96 2.19 8.14
C SER A 26 1.41 1.77 9.53
N ILE A 27 0.80 0.72 10.08
CA ILE A 27 1.24 0.13 11.35
C ILE A 27 2.64 -0.47 11.18
N LEU A 28 2.85 -1.29 10.14
CA LEU A 28 4.12 -2.00 9.92
C LEU A 28 5.31 -1.07 9.69
N PHE A 29 5.09 0.07 9.03
CA PHE A 29 6.15 1.04 8.72
C PHE A 29 6.13 2.27 9.64
N GLU A 30 5.29 2.28 10.67
CA GLU A 30 5.11 3.41 11.59
C GLU A 30 4.92 4.76 10.87
N ARG A 31 4.21 4.74 9.72
CA ARG A 31 4.01 5.89 8.84
C ARG A 31 2.63 5.86 8.20
N THR A 32 1.89 6.96 8.29
CA THR A 32 0.54 7.06 7.69
C THR A 32 0.58 7.02 6.16
N PHE A 33 -0.29 6.18 5.57
CA PHE A 33 -0.59 6.10 4.15
C PHE A 33 -2.11 6.24 3.96
N ALA A 34 -2.56 7.36 3.42
CA ALA A 34 -3.96 7.60 3.09
C ALA A 34 -4.29 7.17 1.66
N THR A 35 -3.28 7.06 0.78
CA THR A 35 -3.46 6.65 -0.62
C THR A 35 -2.36 5.71 -1.11
N ALA A 36 -2.66 4.95 -2.17
CA ALA A 36 -1.66 4.14 -2.85
C ALA A 36 -0.53 4.99 -3.48
N GLN A 37 -0.80 6.25 -3.80
CA GLN A 37 0.19 7.19 -4.33
C GLN A 37 1.26 7.54 -3.28
N GLU A 38 0.84 7.75 -2.03
CA GLU A 38 1.74 7.97 -0.90
C GLU A 38 2.60 6.74 -0.61
N LEU A 39 2.00 5.54 -0.65
CA LEU A 39 2.74 4.29 -0.51
C LEU A 39 3.80 4.14 -1.62
N ASN A 40 3.43 4.45 -2.88
CA ASN A 40 4.36 4.39 -4.00
C ASN A 40 5.48 5.44 -3.88
N ARG A 41 5.18 6.64 -3.34
CA ARG A 41 6.19 7.64 -3.00
C ARG A 41 7.15 7.12 -1.93
N TYR A 42 6.63 6.53 -0.86
CA TYR A 42 7.45 5.93 0.20
C TYR A 42 8.35 4.80 -0.33
N ARG A 43 7.81 3.92 -1.18
CA ARG A 43 8.60 2.88 -1.85
C ARG A 43 9.80 3.48 -2.58
N ARG A 44 9.59 4.54 -3.36
CA ARG A 44 10.69 5.24 -4.08
C ARG A 44 11.69 5.88 -3.11
N GLU A 45 11.22 6.54 -2.06
CA GLU A 45 12.08 7.14 -1.03
C GLU A 45 12.99 6.08 -0.38
N VAL A 46 12.45 4.91 -0.03
CA VAL A 46 13.21 3.81 0.58
C VAL A 46 14.18 3.18 -0.42
N THR A 47 13.76 2.90 -1.65
CA THR A 47 14.65 2.37 -2.69
C THR A 47 15.77 3.34 -3.03
N ALA A 48 15.50 4.65 -3.10
CA ALA A 48 16.51 5.66 -3.33
C ALA A 48 17.54 5.72 -2.20
N ARG A 49 17.10 5.59 -0.94
CA ARG A 49 18.02 5.50 0.22
C ARG A 49 18.85 4.24 0.19
N ALA A 50 18.24 3.09 -0.13
CA ALA A 50 18.94 1.81 -0.22
C ALA A 50 20.00 1.82 -1.32
N ASN A 51 19.68 2.41 -2.48
CA ASN A 51 20.60 2.52 -3.61
C ASN A 51 21.65 3.61 -3.40
N GLY A 52 21.30 4.75 -2.79
CA GLY A 52 22.23 5.82 -2.46
C GLY A 52 23.21 5.45 -1.35
N ALA A 53 22.84 4.52 -0.45
CA ALA A 53 23.76 3.94 0.52
C ALA A 53 24.82 3.03 -0.12
N ALA A 54 24.57 2.52 -1.34
CA ALA A 54 25.53 1.71 -2.09
C ALA A 54 26.54 2.54 -2.90
N ASP A 55 26.37 3.86 -2.96
CA ASP A 55 27.16 4.79 -3.80
C ASP A 55 27.85 5.90 -2.96
N GLY A 56 28.00 5.69 -1.65
CA GLY A 56 28.79 6.56 -0.76
C GLY A 56 30.26 6.10 -0.67
N PRO A 57 31.23 7.04 -0.55
CA PRO A 57 32.66 6.86 -0.90
C PRO A 57 33.42 5.79 -0.10
#